data_AF-A0A1F4QE67-F1
#
_entry.id   AF-A0A1F4QE67-F1
#
_cell.length_a   1.000
_cell.length_b   1.000
_cell.length_c   1.000
_cell.angle_alpha   90.00
_cell.angle_beta   90.00
_cell.angle_gamma   90.00
#
_symmetry.space_group_name_H-M   'P 1'
#
loop_
_entity.id
_entity.type
_entity.pdbx_description
1 polymer ?
#
loop_
_entity_poly.entity_id
_entity_poly.type
_entity_poly.pdbx_seq_one_letter_code
_entity_poly.pdbx_strand_id
1 'polypeptide(L)'
;MIARSLIKEAVNRVFSARLAGAPIQETVAWFDAGGAVKFADTTPANEALRFLEKVPGLVETTALLGVPEKADPALVVSACEFVLEGLHVQQKIDRTEQRGYIGTPKVERKPREEPPAAPSGGRRRNYN
;
A
#
# COMPACT_ATOMS: atom_id res chain seq x y z
N MET A 1 -14.32 -18.94 0.85
CA MET A 1 -13.48 -20.15 0.72
C MET A 1 -12.35 -20.09 1.72
N ILE A 2 -12.16 -21.15 2.50
CA ILE A 2 -11.12 -21.25 3.55
C ILE A 2 -9.70 -21.23 2.95
N ALA A 3 -9.51 -21.76 1.74
CA ALA A 3 -8.20 -21.80 1.08
C ALA A 3 -7.58 -20.40 0.89
N ARG A 4 -8.37 -19.41 0.45
CA ARG A 4 -7.88 -18.04 0.23
C ARG A 4 -7.48 -17.37 1.54
N SER A 5 -8.23 -17.58 2.63
CA SER A 5 -7.87 -17.05 3.94
C SER A 5 -6.61 -17.73 4.49
N LEU A 6 -6.42 -19.02 4.24
CA LEU A 6 -5.19 -19.73 4.63
C LEU A 6 -3.96 -19.19 3.91
N ILE A 7 -4.05 -18.91 2.61
CA ILE A 7 -2.94 -18.31 1.85
C ILE A 7 -2.62 -16.92 2.39
N LYS A 8 -3.63 -16.07 2.59
CA LYS A 8 -3.43 -14.72 3.16
C LYS A 8 -2.75 -14.78 4.53
N GLU A 9 -3.20 -15.67 5.40
CA GLU A 9 -2.61 -15.87 6.71
C GLU A 9 -1.16 -16.35 6.64
N ALA A 10 -0.85 -17.29 5.73
CA ALA A 10 0.52 -17.76 5.51
C ALA A 10 1.43 -16.63 5.01
N VAL A 11 0.98 -15.83 4.04
CA VAL A 11 1.72 -14.66 3.55
C VAL A 11 1.96 -13.67 4.69
N ASN A 12 0.92 -13.33 5.46
CA ASN A 12 1.04 -12.40 6.58
C ASN A 12 2.10 -12.87 7.60
N ARG A 13 2.08 -14.16 7.94
CA ARG A 13 3.04 -14.75 8.88
C ARG A 13 4.47 -14.67 8.38
N VAL A 14 4.72 -15.09 7.13
CA VAL A 14 6.08 -15.07 6.56
C VAL A 14 6.56 -13.63 6.38
N PHE A 15 5.71 -12.73 5.88
CA PHE A 15 6.06 -11.32 5.72
C PHE A 15 6.40 -10.69 7.07
N SER A 16 5.56 -10.89 8.09
CA SER A 16 5.81 -10.36 9.44
C SER A 16 7.08 -10.94 10.06
N ALA A 17 7.38 -12.22 9.84
CA ALA A 17 8.58 -12.86 10.40
C ALA A 17 9.88 -12.43 9.70
N ARG A 18 9.84 -12.16 8.39
CA ARG A 18 11.04 -11.88 7.58
C ARG A 18 11.29 -10.41 7.32
N LEU A 19 10.23 -9.60 7.29
CA LEU A 19 10.27 -8.19 6.89
C LEU A 19 9.76 -7.26 8.00
N ALA A 20 9.73 -7.73 9.25
CA ALA A 20 9.53 -6.85 10.39
C ALA A 20 10.61 -5.75 10.40
N GLY A 21 10.18 -4.49 10.31
CA GLY A 21 11.08 -3.34 10.28
C GLY A 21 11.80 -3.10 8.95
N ALA A 22 11.43 -3.79 7.88
CA ALA A 22 11.95 -3.51 6.54
C ALA A 22 11.65 -2.05 6.12
N PRO A 23 12.54 -1.40 5.33
CA PRO A 23 12.40 0.00 4.91
C PRO A 23 11.37 0.18 3.78
N ILE A 24 10.12 -0.26 4.02
CA ILE A 24 9.03 -0.27 3.03
C ILE A 24 8.32 1.08 2.86
N GLN A 25 8.71 2.10 3.61
CA GLN A 25 7.99 3.38 3.70
C GLN A 25 7.96 4.10 2.35
N GLU A 26 9.07 4.09 1.61
CA GLU A 26 9.16 4.71 0.29
C GLU A 26 8.31 3.95 -0.74
N THR A 27 8.34 2.62 -0.71
CA THR A 27 7.47 1.77 -1.53
C THR A 27 5.99 2.10 -1.30
N VAL A 28 5.56 2.18 -0.04
CA VAL A 28 4.17 2.52 0.31
C VAL A 28 3.81 3.93 -0.14
N ALA A 29 4.67 4.92 0.14
CA ALA A 29 4.44 6.31 -0.26
C ALA A 29 4.31 6.48 -1.79
N TRP A 30 5.05 5.69 -2.57
CA TRP A 30 4.94 5.69 -4.02
C TRP A 30 3.56 5.22 -4.51
N PHE A 31 2.99 4.18 -3.89
CA PHE A 31 1.63 3.73 -4.18
C PHE A 31 0.57 4.73 -3.71
N ASP A 32 0.73 5.32 -2.53
CA ASP A 32 -0.16 6.37 -2.01
C ASP A 32 -0.18 7.61 -2.92
N ALA A 33 0.92 7.90 -3.60
CA ALA A 33 1.04 8.96 -4.59
C ALA A 33 0.38 8.61 -5.95
N GLY A 34 -0.27 7.45 -6.07
CA GLY A 34 -0.92 6.99 -7.30
C GLY A 34 -0.01 6.18 -8.23
N GLY A 35 1.18 5.79 -7.78
CA GLY A 35 2.02 4.83 -8.49
C GLY A 35 1.28 3.50 -8.68
N ALA A 36 1.50 2.87 -9.83
CA ALA A 36 0.92 1.56 -10.14
C ALA A 36 1.89 0.72 -10.98
N VAL A 37 1.97 -0.57 -10.66
CA VAL A 37 2.68 -1.57 -11.45
C VAL A 37 1.67 -2.58 -11.98
N LYS A 38 1.76 -2.87 -13.28
CA LYS A 38 0.92 -3.86 -13.96
C LYS A 38 1.69 -4.53 -15.09
N PHE A 39 1.72 -5.86 -15.06
CA PHE A 39 2.24 -6.71 -16.13
C PHE A 39 1.42 -8.02 -16.17
N ALA A 40 1.55 -8.79 -17.26
CA ALA A 40 0.85 -10.06 -17.43
C ALA A 40 1.68 -11.21 -16.82
N ASP A 41 1.03 -12.34 -16.50
CA ASP A 41 1.78 -13.55 -16.03
C ASP A 41 2.65 -14.13 -17.13
N THR A 42 2.33 -13.81 -18.38
CA THR A 42 3.11 -14.19 -19.55
C THR A 42 4.23 -13.21 -19.85
N THR A 43 4.35 -12.11 -19.08
CA THR A 43 5.44 -11.15 -19.24
C THR A 43 6.77 -11.80 -18.85
N PRO A 44 7.81 -11.76 -19.71
CA PRO A 44 9.13 -12.28 -19.37
C PRO A 44 9.69 -11.64 -18.09
N ALA A 45 10.37 -12.42 -17.24
CA ALA A 45 10.84 -11.95 -15.94
C ALA A 45 11.75 -10.72 -16.01
N ASN A 46 12.62 -10.64 -17.01
CA ASN A 46 13.47 -9.48 -17.25
C ASN A 46 12.67 -8.22 -17.62
N GLU A 47 11.49 -8.37 -18.21
CA GLU A 47 10.58 -7.27 -18.51
C GLU A 47 9.73 -6.90 -17.31
N ALA A 48 9.20 -7.88 -16.57
CA ALA A 48 8.51 -7.67 -15.31
C ALA A 48 9.39 -6.90 -14.31
N LEU A 49 10.67 -7.28 -14.20
CA LEU A 49 11.64 -6.62 -13.32
C LEU A 49 11.78 -5.13 -13.63
N ARG A 50 11.82 -4.73 -14.91
CA ARG A 50 11.88 -3.30 -15.30
C ARG A 50 10.67 -2.49 -14.85
N PHE A 51 9.51 -3.11 -14.66
CA PHE A 51 8.36 -2.42 -14.07
C PHE A 51 8.49 -2.29 -12.55
N LEU A 52 9.03 -3.32 -11.89
CA LEU A 52 9.24 -3.35 -10.44
C LEU A 52 10.38 -2.42 -9.98
N GLU A 53 11.42 -2.26 -10.79
CA GLU A 53 12.53 -1.30 -10.56
C GLU A 53 12.06 0.17 -10.50
N LYS A 54 10.86 0.47 -11.00
CA LYS A 54 10.28 1.82 -10.89
C LYS A 54 9.72 2.13 -9.49
N VAL A 55 9.58 1.11 -8.64
CA VAL A 55 9.04 1.22 -7.30
C VAL A 55 10.20 1.40 -6.32
N PRO A 56 10.34 2.58 -5.68
CA PRO A 56 11.46 2.86 -4.79
C PRO A 56 11.55 1.87 -3.62
N GLY A 57 12.75 1.34 -3.36
CA GLY A 57 13.04 0.45 -2.23
C GLY A 57 12.53 -0.98 -2.38
N LEU A 58 11.80 -1.31 -3.46
CA LEU A 58 11.15 -2.62 -3.60
C LEU A 58 12.16 -3.74 -3.87
N VAL A 59 13.05 -3.53 -4.84
CA VAL A 59 14.02 -4.55 -5.26
C VAL A 59 15.08 -4.74 -4.19
N GLU A 60 15.52 -3.66 -3.55
CA GLU A 60 16.46 -3.65 -2.42
C GLU A 60 15.91 -4.46 -1.24
N THR A 61 14.60 -4.35 -0.96
CA THR A 61 13.94 -5.09 0.12
C THR A 61 14.03 -6.60 -0.07
N THR A 62 14.15 -7.10 -1.30
CA THR A 62 14.26 -8.55 -1.57
C THR A 62 15.51 -9.18 -0.95
N ALA A 63 16.57 -8.39 -0.69
CA ALA A 63 17.78 -8.88 -0.02
C ALA A 63 17.49 -9.41 1.39
N LEU A 64 16.49 -8.85 2.09
CA LEU A 64 16.06 -9.31 3.42
C LEU A 64 15.41 -10.70 3.37
N LEU A 65 14.96 -11.13 2.19
CA LEU A 65 14.46 -12.49 1.92
C LEU A 65 15.56 -13.46 1.51
N GLY A 66 16.82 -13.01 1.46
CA GLY A 66 17.95 -13.77 0.95
C GLY A 66 18.06 -13.77 -0.58
N VAL A 67 17.34 -12.87 -1.26
CA VAL A 67 17.38 -12.71 -2.71
C VAL A 67 18.12 -11.42 -3.03
N PRO A 68 19.42 -11.46 -3.38
CA PRO A 68 20.14 -10.26 -3.75
C PRO A 68 19.62 -9.71 -5.09
N GLU A 69 19.75 -8.41 -5.32
CA GLU A 69 19.27 -7.72 -6.53
C GLU A 69 19.83 -8.31 -7.83
N LYS A 70 21.03 -8.88 -7.78
CA LYS A 70 21.72 -9.50 -8.92
C LYS A 70 21.41 -10.99 -9.10
N ALA A 71 20.43 -11.53 -8.37
CA ALA A 71 19.98 -12.90 -8.55
C ALA A 71 19.29 -13.10 -9.91
N ASP A 72 18.88 -14.34 -10.19
CA ASP A 72 18.06 -14.63 -11.36
C ASP A 72 16.81 -13.70 -11.39
N PRO A 73 16.53 -13.03 -12.53
CA PRO A 73 15.41 -12.09 -12.61
C PRO A 73 14.06 -12.68 -12.21
N ALA A 74 13.80 -13.96 -12.49
CA ALA A 74 12.55 -14.59 -12.10
C ALA A 74 12.46 -14.75 -10.58
N LEU A 75 13.59 -15.00 -9.91
CA LEU A 75 13.64 -15.07 -8.45
C LEU A 75 13.43 -13.68 -7.82
N VAL A 76 14.05 -12.64 -8.37
CA VAL A 76 13.87 -11.26 -7.90
C VAL A 76 12.42 -10.81 -8.08
N VAL A 77 11.82 -11.04 -9.26
CA VAL A 77 10.40 -10.75 -9.52
C VAL A 77 9.51 -11.47 -8.51
N SER A 78 9.75 -12.77 -8.27
CA SER A 78 8.98 -13.55 -7.31
C SER A 78 9.08 -12.98 -5.89
N ALA A 79 10.27 -12.54 -5.49
CA ALA A 79 10.49 -11.91 -4.18
C ALA A 79 9.77 -10.55 -4.07
N CYS A 80 9.82 -9.72 -5.12
CA CYS A 80 9.07 -8.47 -5.20
C CYS A 80 7.56 -8.70 -5.11
N GLU A 81 7.02 -9.69 -5.84
CA GLU A 81 5.59 -10.05 -5.76
C GLU A 81 5.19 -10.48 -4.36
N PHE A 82 6.05 -11.25 -3.67
CA PHE A 82 5.82 -11.62 -2.27
C PHE A 82 5.78 -10.39 -1.34
N VAL A 83 6.71 -9.45 -1.52
CA VAL A 83 6.73 -8.19 -0.75
C VAL A 83 5.42 -7.42 -0.98
N LEU A 84 5.02 -7.22 -2.23
CA LEU A 84 3.80 -6.48 -2.59
C LEU A 84 2.53 -7.17 -2.04
N GLU A 85 2.44 -8.49 -2.13
CA GLU A 85 1.30 -9.22 -1.58
C GLU A 85 1.25 -9.10 -0.05
N GLY A 86 2.40 -9.15 0.63
CA GLY A 86 2.46 -8.93 2.08
C GLY A 86 2.04 -7.52 2.50
N LEU A 87 2.46 -6.49 1.75
CA LEU A 87 2.00 -5.12 1.96
C LEU A 87 0.48 -5.00 1.79
N HIS A 88 -0.08 -5.68 0.77
CA HIS A 88 -1.51 -5.70 0.54
C HIS A 88 -2.28 -6.43 1.65
N VAL A 89 -1.77 -7.57 2.12
CA VAL A 89 -2.38 -8.31 3.23
C VAL A 89 -2.34 -7.50 4.54
N GLN A 90 -1.30 -6.68 4.74
CA GLN A 90 -1.23 -5.71 5.83
C GLN A 90 -2.04 -4.42 5.60
N GLN A 91 -2.81 -4.35 4.50
CA GLN A 91 -3.65 -3.19 4.13
C GLN A 91 -2.85 -1.90 3.95
N LYS A 92 -1.57 -2.01 3.53
CA LYS A 92 -0.71 -0.85 3.25
C LYS A 92 -0.83 -0.35 1.81
N ILE A 93 -1.25 -1.21 0.88
CA ILE A 93 -1.49 -0.90 -0.53
C ILE A 93 -2.73 -1.69 -1.02
N ASP A 94 -3.50 -1.19 -1.99
CA ASP A 94 -4.59 -2.00 -2.58
C ASP A 94 -4.10 -2.78 -3.77
N ARG A 95 -4.73 -3.94 -4.00
CA ARG A 95 -4.59 -4.75 -5.20
C ARG A 95 -5.91 -4.72 -5.97
N THR A 96 -5.88 -4.29 -7.21
CA THR A 96 -6.97 -4.46 -8.16
C THR A 96 -6.85 -5.80 -8.89
N GLU A 97 -7.94 -6.56 -8.91
CA GLU A 97 -7.99 -7.94 -9.43
C GLU A 97 -7.76 -8.05 -10.96
N GLN A 98 -7.56 -6.94 -11.66
CA GLN A 98 -6.86 -6.89 -12.96
C GLN A 98 -5.35 -6.62 -12.79
N ARG A 99 -4.69 -7.37 -11.88
CA ARG A 99 -3.24 -7.31 -11.57
C ARG A 99 -2.62 -5.91 -11.55
N GLY A 100 -3.27 -4.95 -10.91
CA GLY A 100 -2.66 -3.66 -10.57
C GLY A 100 -2.65 -3.50 -9.07
N TYR A 101 -1.73 -2.72 -8.52
CA TYR A 101 -1.92 -2.13 -7.19
C TYR A 101 -2.35 -0.66 -7.38
N ILE A 102 -3.36 -0.21 -6.66
CA ILE A 102 -3.89 1.16 -6.72
C ILE A 102 -3.93 1.69 -5.29
N GLY A 103 -3.61 2.96 -5.04
CA GLY A 103 -3.80 3.56 -3.71
C GLY A 103 -5.29 3.80 -3.42
N THR A 104 -5.70 3.66 -2.15
CA THR A 104 -7.04 4.06 -1.71
C THR A 104 -7.22 5.56 -1.92
N PRO A 105 -8.31 6.04 -2.58
CA PRO A 105 -8.57 7.47 -2.64
C PRO A 105 -8.94 8.00 -1.24
N LYS A 106 -8.18 8.97 -0.74
CA LYS A 106 -8.57 9.77 0.43
C LYS A 106 -9.87 10.49 0.08
N VAL A 107 -10.97 10.10 0.72
CA VAL A 107 -12.22 10.86 0.67
C VAL A 107 -11.98 12.18 1.40
N GLU A 108 -11.79 13.26 0.65
CA GLU A 108 -11.87 14.61 1.20
C GLU A 108 -13.26 14.83 1.78
N ARG A 109 -13.33 14.83 3.11
CA ARG A 109 -14.54 15.26 3.82
C ARG A 109 -14.68 16.76 3.61
N LYS A 110 -15.66 17.17 2.79
CA LYS A 110 -16.08 18.58 2.71
C LYS A 110 -16.37 19.12 4.13
N PRO A 111 -15.90 20.31 4.49
CA PRO A 111 -16.30 20.96 5.73
C PRO A 111 -17.82 21.12 5.76
N ARG A 112 -18.43 20.64 6.85
CA ARG A 112 -19.85 20.81 7.13
C ARG A 112 -20.12 22.30 7.35
N GLU A 113 -20.97 22.91 6.55
CA GLU A 113 -21.51 24.25 6.82
C GLU A 113 -22.21 24.23 8.19
N GLU A 114 -21.69 25.03 9.13
CA GLU A 114 -22.35 25.30 10.40
C GLU A 114 -23.61 26.16 10.14
N PRO A 115 -24.75 25.83 10.76
CA PRO A 115 -25.93 26.68 10.65
C PRO A 115 -25.68 28.02 11.38
N PRO A 116 -26.28 29.13 10.89
CA PRO A 116 -25.99 30.46 11.39
C PRO A 116 -26.37 30.61 12.87
N ALA A 117 -25.47 31.23 13.64
CA ALA A 117 -25.65 31.51 15.05
C ALA A 117 -26.87 32.42 15.29
N ALA A 118 -27.68 32.06 16.29
CA ALA A 118 -28.82 32.85 16.74
C ALA A 118 -28.37 34.23 17.25
N PRO A 119 -29.18 35.30 17.05
CA PRO A 119 -28.80 36.65 17.47
C PRO A 119 -28.78 36.76 18.99
N SER A 120 -27.68 37.30 19.54
CA SER A 120 -27.55 37.61 20.96
C SER A 120 -28.47 38.77 21.33
N GLY A 121 -29.65 38.46 21.86
CA GLY A 121 -30.55 39.41 22.49
C GLY A 121 -29.90 40.04 23.73
N GLY A 122 -29.86 41.37 23.73
CA GLY A 122 -29.04 42.18 24.62
C GLY A 122 -29.40 42.12 26.09
N ARG A 123 -28.37 42.20 26.93
CA ARG A 123 -28.48 42.53 28.34
C ARG A 123 -28.29 44.04 28.52
N ARG A 124 -29.36 44.75 28.86
CA ARG A 124 -29.25 45.98 29.67
C ARG A 124 -30.26 45.92 30.83
N ARG A 125 -29.70 46.09 32.02
CA ARG A 125 -30.30 46.02 33.35
C ARG A 125 -31.20 47.24 33.61
N ASN A 126 -32.26 47.10 34.40
CA ASN A 126 -32.24 47.58 35.79
C ASN A 126 -33.46 47.13 36.63
N TYR A 127 -33.18 47.05 37.94
CA TYR A 127 -34.04 46.78 39.09
C TYR A 127 -34.93 47.98 39.46
N ASN A 128 -36.01 47.70 40.20
CA ASN A 128 -36.81 48.53 41.13
C ASN A 128 -36.79 50.05 40.96
#